data_AF-A0A957MR32-F1
#
_entry.id   AF-A0A957MR32-F1
#
_cell.length_a   1.000
_cell.length_b   1.000
_cell.length_c   1.000
_cell.angle_alpha   90.00
_cell.angle_beta   90.00
_cell.angle_gamma   90.00
#
_symmetry.space_group_name_H-M   'P 1'
#
loop_
_entity.id
_entity.type
_entity.pdbx_description
1 polymer ?
#
loop_
_entity_poly.entity_id
_entity_poly.type
_entity_poly.pdbx_seq_one_letter_code
_entity_poly.pdbx_strand_id
1 'polypeptide(L)'
;MTLLPPTFSFSQSSLQAYEDCPRRFWLAYVEQLPWPAVEASPVQEHEAVMRQGERFHRLVQRAEIGIAPAEVAAGLEPPLSGWFDAYLAHHPDDLPDAAREIERVLSIPFRLDDAATPQTTFRLAAKYDLIAVEPGGRAVIVDWKTSKRRADVSTLRHRLQSIVYPYVLVEASAGLPWGPVRPEQVEMRYW
;
A
#
# COMPACT_ATOMS: atom_id res chain seq x y z
N MET A 1 -25.70 11.76 -13.98
CA MET A 1 -25.49 10.47 -13.30
C MET A 1 -24.04 10.42 -12.88
N THR A 2 -23.76 10.27 -11.59
CA THR A 2 -22.41 10.10 -11.05
C THR A 2 -21.85 8.75 -11.52
N LEU A 3 -20.71 8.75 -12.21
CA LEU A 3 -20.08 7.55 -12.76
C LEU A 3 -19.49 6.63 -11.66
N LEU A 4 -19.34 7.12 -10.43
CA LEU A 4 -18.84 6.38 -9.28
C LEU A 4 -19.87 6.37 -8.16
N PRO A 5 -19.99 5.27 -7.39
CA PRO A 5 -20.89 5.24 -6.24
C PRO A 5 -20.44 6.29 -5.20
N PRO A 6 -21.37 6.94 -4.46
CA PRO A 6 -21.00 7.92 -3.43
C PRO A 6 -20.08 7.36 -2.33
N THR A 7 -20.07 6.04 -2.14
CA THR A 7 -19.22 5.31 -1.20
C THR A 7 -17.85 4.92 -1.77
N PHE A 8 -17.54 5.31 -3.01
CA PHE A 8 -16.26 4.99 -3.63
C PHE A 8 -15.09 5.55 -2.81
N SER A 9 -14.09 4.70 -2.56
CA SER A 9 -12.83 5.10 -1.97
C SER A 9 -11.73 5.00 -3.01
N PHE A 10 -11.16 6.14 -3.38
CA PHE A 10 -9.92 6.16 -4.15
C PHE A 10 -8.79 5.56 -3.32
N SER A 11 -7.87 4.91 -4.02
CA SER A 11 -6.61 4.42 -3.48
C SER A 11 -5.48 4.76 -4.43
N GLN A 12 -4.25 4.55 -3.98
CA GLN A 12 -3.08 4.56 -4.87
C GLN A 12 -3.30 3.70 -6.12
N SER A 13 -3.83 2.48 -5.96
CA SER A 13 -3.96 1.54 -7.06
C SER A 13 -5.05 1.95 -8.04
N SER A 14 -6.19 2.47 -7.54
CA SER A 14 -7.25 2.97 -8.41
C SER A 14 -6.79 4.20 -9.19
N LEU A 15 -6.10 5.13 -8.53
CA LEU A 15 -5.60 6.33 -9.20
C LEU A 15 -4.46 5.98 -10.19
N GLN A 16 -3.58 5.04 -9.86
CA GLN A 16 -2.53 4.58 -10.77
C GLN A 16 -3.14 3.86 -11.97
N ALA A 17 -4.22 3.09 -11.76
CA ALA A 17 -4.94 2.47 -12.86
C ALA A 17 -5.49 3.50 -13.84
N TYR A 18 -5.99 4.64 -13.34
CA TYR A 18 -6.48 5.74 -14.16
C TYR A 18 -5.35 6.45 -14.91
N GLU A 19 -4.25 6.77 -14.21
CA GLU A 19 -3.07 7.43 -14.81
C GLU A 19 -2.46 6.56 -15.92
N ASP A 20 -2.27 5.26 -15.65
CA ASP A 20 -1.77 4.31 -16.65
C ASP A 20 -2.75 4.15 -17.82
N CYS A 21 -4.06 4.02 -17.55
CA CYS A 21 -5.10 3.82 -18.57
C CYS A 21 -6.53 4.08 -18.02
N PRO A 22 -7.17 5.20 -18.41
CA PRO A 22 -8.54 5.51 -17.96
C PRO A 22 -9.56 4.42 -18.28
N ARG A 23 -9.40 3.70 -19.40
CA ARG A 23 -10.27 2.59 -19.77
C ARG A 23 -10.12 1.40 -18.81
N ARG A 24 -8.90 1.10 -18.37
CA ARG A 24 -8.66 0.04 -17.37
C ARG A 24 -9.29 0.42 -16.03
N PHE A 25 -9.17 1.68 -15.61
CA PHE A 25 -9.87 2.17 -14.42
C PHE A 25 -11.38 1.99 -14.55
N TRP A 26 -11.97 2.42 -15.67
CA TRP A 26 -13.42 2.29 -15.89
C TRP A 26 -13.88 0.84 -15.82
N LEU A 27 -13.20 -0.09 -16.51
CA LEU A 27 -13.56 -1.52 -16.48
C LEU A 27 -13.45 -2.13 -15.07
N ALA A 28 -12.40 -1.81 -14.33
CA ALA A 28 -12.13 -2.43 -13.03
C ALA A 28 -12.91 -1.79 -11.86
N TYR A 29 -13.11 -0.47 -11.87
CA TYR A 29 -13.63 0.28 -10.72
C TYR A 29 -15.01 0.89 -10.94
N VAL A 30 -15.42 1.14 -12.19
CA VAL A 30 -16.77 1.63 -12.51
C VAL A 30 -17.68 0.46 -12.85
N GLU A 31 -17.31 -0.33 -13.86
CA GLU A 31 -18.09 -1.49 -14.30
C GLU A 31 -17.91 -2.71 -13.39
N GLN A 32 -16.88 -2.71 -12.53
CA GLN A 32 -16.55 -3.81 -11.61
C GLN A 32 -16.46 -5.17 -12.33
N LEU A 33 -15.94 -5.18 -13.56
CA LEU A 33 -15.80 -6.42 -14.31
C LEU A 33 -14.80 -7.33 -13.59
N PRO A 34 -15.16 -8.60 -13.34
CA PRO A 34 -14.25 -9.54 -12.73
C PRO A 34 -13.03 -9.75 -13.64
N TRP A 35 -11.84 -9.61 -13.07
CA TRP A 35 -10.61 -9.98 -13.74
C TRP A 35 -10.39 -11.51 -13.63
N PRO A 36 -10.06 -12.25 -14.71
CA PRO A 36 -10.11 -11.88 -16.13
C PRO A 36 -11.13 -12.70 -16.94
N ALA A 37 -11.86 -12.01 -17.83
CA ALA A 37 -12.34 -12.59 -19.07
C ALA A 37 -11.40 -12.17 -20.22
N VAL A 38 -10.32 -12.95 -20.49
CA VAL A 38 -9.68 -13.19 -21.81
C VAL A 38 -8.77 -14.44 -21.72
N GLU A 39 -8.95 -15.40 -22.64
CA GLU A 39 -8.26 -16.70 -22.79
C GLU A 39 -6.79 -16.63 -23.28
N ALA A 40 -6.02 -15.58 -22.98
CA ALA A 40 -4.65 -15.42 -23.50
C ALA A 40 -3.57 -15.57 -22.42
N SER A 41 -2.66 -16.53 -22.62
CA SER A 41 -1.52 -16.86 -21.75
C SER A 41 -0.43 -15.76 -21.71
N PRO A 42 0.31 -15.57 -20.59
CA PRO A 42 0.29 -16.35 -19.34
C PRO A 42 -0.26 -15.56 -18.13
N VAL A 43 -1.58 -15.52 -17.99
CA VAL A 43 -2.27 -14.94 -16.81
C VAL A 43 -1.97 -15.74 -15.54
N GLN A 44 -1.88 -17.07 -15.63
CA GLN A 44 -1.69 -17.96 -14.48
C GLN A 44 -0.36 -17.72 -13.75
N GLU A 45 0.72 -17.42 -14.48
CA GLU A 45 2.02 -17.11 -13.89
C GLU A 45 1.98 -15.77 -13.14
N HIS A 46 1.35 -14.75 -13.73
CA HIS A 46 1.18 -13.45 -13.07
C HIS A 46 0.37 -13.57 -11.79
N GLU A 47 -0.74 -14.31 -11.80
CA GLU A 47 -1.53 -14.58 -10.61
C GLU A 47 -0.75 -15.35 -9.54
N ALA A 48 0.04 -16.36 -9.94
CA ALA A 48 0.87 -17.11 -9.02
C ALA A 48 1.89 -16.19 -8.32
N VAL A 49 2.50 -15.26 -9.05
CA VAL A 49 3.41 -14.25 -8.49
C VAL A 49 2.66 -13.30 -7.54
N MET A 50 1.46 -12.84 -7.89
CA MET A 50 0.64 -12.00 -7.00
C MET A 50 0.27 -12.73 -5.71
N ARG A 51 -0.15 -14.00 -5.79
CA ARG A 51 -0.45 -14.84 -4.63
C ARG A 51 0.78 -15.07 -3.76
N GLN A 52 1.96 -15.26 -4.35
CA GLN A 52 3.22 -15.36 -3.61
C GLN A 52 3.53 -14.05 -2.88
N GLY A 53 3.38 -12.91 -3.54
CA GLY A 53 3.53 -11.59 -2.91
C GLY A 53 2.61 -11.44 -1.70
N GLU A 54 1.31 -11.71 -1.86
CA GLU A 54 0.36 -11.61 -0.75
C GLU A 54 0.68 -12.58 0.41
N ARG A 55 1.13 -13.81 0.09
CA ARG A 55 1.62 -14.74 1.11
C ARG A 55 2.83 -14.19 1.86
N PHE A 56 3.77 -13.54 1.17
CA PHE A 56 4.92 -12.91 1.80
C PHE A 56 4.53 -11.77 2.75
N HIS A 57 3.65 -10.84 2.33
CA HIS A 57 3.16 -9.78 3.22
C HIS A 57 2.54 -10.36 4.50
N ARG A 58 1.77 -11.46 4.39
CA ARG A 58 1.22 -12.15 5.58
C ARG A 58 2.29 -12.74 6.50
N LEU A 59 3.42 -13.23 5.96
CA LEU A 59 4.53 -13.73 6.79
C LEU A 59 5.20 -12.58 7.54
N VAL A 60 5.46 -11.46 6.85
CA VAL A 60 6.02 -10.25 7.45
C VAL A 60 5.08 -9.70 8.52
N GLN A 61 3.80 -9.55 8.22
CA GLN A 61 2.78 -9.14 9.20
C GLN A 61 2.84 -9.99 10.47
N ARG A 62 2.90 -11.32 10.35
CA ARG A 62 2.96 -12.25 11.49
C ARG A 62 4.21 -12.03 12.34
N ALA A 63 5.36 -11.81 11.70
CA ALA A 63 6.60 -11.53 12.40
C ALA A 63 6.52 -10.17 13.12
N GLU A 64 6.03 -9.13 12.46
CA GLU A 64 5.90 -7.77 13.02
C GLU A 64 4.93 -7.71 14.22
N ILE A 65 3.85 -8.51 14.22
CA ILE A 65 2.93 -8.60 15.38
C ILE A 65 3.48 -9.48 16.52
N GLY A 66 4.70 -10.02 16.39
CA GLY A 66 5.41 -10.73 17.46
C GLY A 66 5.28 -12.25 17.44
N ILE A 67 4.82 -12.88 16.36
CA ILE A 67 4.91 -14.35 16.23
C ILE A 67 6.37 -14.72 15.98
N ALA A 68 6.86 -15.72 16.71
CA ALA A 68 8.27 -16.13 16.64
C ALA A 68 8.67 -16.45 15.18
N PRO A 69 9.77 -15.88 14.66
CA PRO A 69 10.19 -16.12 13.27
C PRO A 69 10.34 -17.59 12.90
N ALA A 70 10.80 -18.43 13.84
CA ALA A 70 10.91 -19.88 13.62
C ALA A 70 9.56 -20.55 13.36
N GLU A 71 8.47 -20.09 14.00
CA GLU A 71 7.12 -20.58 13.77
C GLU A 71 6.57 -20.09 12.44
N VAL A 72 6.83 -18.82 12.09
CA VAL A 72 6.41 -18.24 10.80
C VAL A 72 7.14 -18.91 9.63
N ALA A 73 8.42 -19.25 9.81
CA ALA A 73 9.25 -19.89 8.80
C ALA A 73 8.99 -21.40 8.63
N ALA A 74 8.26 -22.02 9.56
CA ALA A 74 8.06 -23.46 9.58
C ALA A 74 7.37 -23.96 8.29
N GLY A 75 8.05 -24.85 7.57
CA GLY A 75 7.52 -25.47 6.35
C GLY A 75 7.39 -24.53 5.14
N LEU A 76 8.07 -23.38 5.15
CA LEU A 76 8.12 -22.52 3.96
C LEU A 76 8.96 -23.16 2.85
N GLU A 77 8.39 -23.21 1.65
CA GLU A 77 9.08 -23.61 0.43
C GLU A 77 9.54 -22.39 -0.38
N PRO A 78 10.57 -22.52 -1.24
CA PRO A 78 10.96 -21.47 -2.17
C PRO A 78 9.78 -21.04 -3.09
N PRO A 79 9.66 -19.75 -3.44
CA PRO A 79 10.60 -18.66 -3.12
C PRO A 79 10.35 -18.02 -1.74
N LEU A 80 9.29 -18.39 -1.01
CA LEU A 80 8.87 -17.70 0.21
C LEU A 80 9.86 -17.85 1.36
N SER A 81 10.49 -19.01 1.50
CA SER A 81 11.54 -19.21 2.51
C SER A 81 12.69 -18.21 2.32
N GLY A 82 13.23 -18.12 1.10
CA GLY A 82 14.30 -17.18 0.79
C GLY A 82 13.91 -15.71 0.94
N TRP A 83 12.67 -15.34 0.58
CA TRP A 83 12.18 -13.97 0.81
C TRP A 83 12.03 -13.66 2.30
N PHE A 84 11.53 -14.61 3.09
CA PHE A 84 11.39 -14.43 4.53
C PHE A 84 12.74 -14.38 5.24
N ASP A 85 13.72 -15.20 4.83
CA ASP A 85 15.09 -15.12 5.33
C ASP A 85 15.72 -13.76 5.00
N ALA A 86 15.51 -13.24 3.79
CA ALA A 86 15.98 -11.91 3.41
C ALA A 86 15.32 -10.81 4.25
N TYR A 87 14.02 -10.94 4.55
CA TYR A 87 13.31 -10.08 5.49
C TYR A 87 13.95 -10.10 6.88
N LEU A 88 14.22 -11.28 7.46
CA LEU A 88 14.85 -11.37 8.77
C LEU A 88 16.27 -10.78 8.79
N ALA A 89 17.03 -10.95 7.71
CA ALA A 89 18.41 -10.46 7.61
C ALA A 89 18.52 -8.96 7.31
N HIS A 90 17.49 -8.36 6.69
CA HIS A 90 17.51 -6.99 6.20
C HIS A 90 16.31 -6.16 6.67
N HIS A 91 15.63 -6.60 7.73
CA HIS A 91 14.62 -5.79 8.39
C HIS A 91 15.26 -4.45 8.83
N PRO A 92 14.63 -3.28 8.61
CA PRO A 92 15.23 -2.01 8.98
C PRO A 92 15.36 -1.86 10.51
N ASP A 93 16.58 -1.89 11.02
CA ASP A 93 16.87 -1.82 12.46
C ASP A 93 16.70 -0.41 13.06
N ASP A 94 16.67 0.61 12.22
CA ASP A 94 16.57 2.01 12.63
C ASP A 94 15.14 2.54 12.61
N LEU A 95 14.10 1.71 12.65
CA LEU A 95 12.72 2.21 12.68
C LEU A 95 12.37 2.82 14.05
N PRO A 96 11.52 3.87 14.09
CA PRO A 96 10.95 4.34 15.34
C PRO A 96 10.19 3.25 16.10
N ASP A 97 10.37 3.21 17.42
CA ASP A 97 9.71 2.22 18.29
C ASP A 97 8.55 2.79 19.12
N ALA A 98 8.39 4.11 19.16
CA ALA A 98 7.39 4.74 20.03
C ALA A 98 5.94 4.40 19.64
N ALA A 99 5.65 4.28 18.34
CA ALA A 99 4.41 3.71 17.84
C ALA A 99 4.65 2.95 16.52
N ARG A 100 4.10 1.75 16.42
CA ARG A 100 4.12 0.93 15.20
C ARG A 100 2.71 0.48 14.85
N GLU A 101 2.32 0.68 13.60
CA GLU A 101 1.01 0.29 13.07
C GLU A 101 1.25 -0.65 11.88
N ILE A 102 0.80 -1.90 12.01
CA ILE A 102 1.04 -2.97 11.04
C ILE A 102 -0.24 -3.22 10.23
N GLU A 103 -0.13 -3.32 8.90
CA GLU A 103 -1.25 -3.55 7.98
C GLU A 103 -2.41 -2.54 8.16
N ARG A 104 -2.05 -1.30 8.51
CA ARG A 104 -3.01 -0.25 8.86
C ARG A 104 -3.64 0.34 7.61
N VAL A 105 -4.97 0.54 7.63
CA VAL A 105 -5.67 1.30 6.60
C VAL A 105 -6.06 2.66 7.14
N LEU A 106 -5.50 3.73 6.58
CA LEU A 106 -5.96 5.09 6.87
C LEU A 106 -6.80 5.60 5.70
N SER A 107 -7.74 6.49 6.00
CA SER A 107 -8.50 7.17 4.97
C SER A 107 -8.87 8.59 5.39
N ILE A 108 -9.00 9.47 4.42
CA ILE A 108 -9.32 10.89 4.60
C ILE A 108 -10.45 11.33 3.65
N PRO A 109 -11.20 12.40 3.98
CA PRO A 109 -12.20 12.93 3.07
C PRO A 109 -11.51 13.47 1.82
N PHE A 110 -12.06 13.18 0.65
CA PHE A 110 -11.53 13.64 -0.63
C PHE A 110 -12.65 14.33 -1.41
N ARG A 111 -12.64 15.66 -1.36
CA ARG A 111 -13.64 16.50 -2.01
C ARG A 111 -13.20 16.78 -3.44
N LEU A 112 -14.11 16.54 -4.38
CA LEU A 112 -13.93 16.92 -5.77
C LEU A 112 -14.88 18.05 -6.09
N ASP A 113 -14.34 19.20 -6.50
CA ASP A 113 -15.12 20.32 -6.98
C ASP A 113 -15.25 20.18 -8.50
N ASP A 114 -16.36 19.58 -8.96
CA ASP A 114 -16.69 19.45 -10.38
C ASP A 114 -18.08 20.04 -10.67
N ALA A 115 -18.20 20.79 -11.77
CA ALA A 115 -19.45 21.36 -12.27
C ALA A 115 -20.52 20.29 -12.55
N ALA A 116 -20.13 19.04 -12.83
CA ALA A 116 -21.05 17.93 -13.06
C ALA A 116 -21.50 17.21 -11.77
N THR A 117 -20.81 17.40 -10.65
CA THR A 117 -21.09 16.71 -9.37
C THR A 117 -20.94 17.64 -8.17
N PRO A 118 -21.83 18.64 -8.00
CA PRO A 118 -21.72 19.59 -6.90
C PRO A 118 -21.73 18.86 -5.54
N GLN A 119 -20.68 19.07 -4.75
CA GLN A 119 -20.54 18.62 -3.35
C GLN A 119 -20.49 17.10 -3.08
N THR A 120 -19.95 16.27 -3.98
CA THR A 120 -19.65 14.87 -3.62
C THR A 120 -18.33 14.77 -2.85
N THR A 121 -18.38 14.20 -1.65
CA THR A 121 -17.18 13.89 -0.85
C THR A 121 -16.91 12.40 -0.93
N PHE A 122 -15.84 12.03 -1.62
CA PHE A 122 -15.32 10.67 -1.66
C PHE A 122 -14.35 10.42 -0.50
N ARG A 123 -13.75 9.24 -0.48
CA ARG A 123 -12.63 8.91 0.41
C ARG A 123 -11.36 8.71 -0.41
N LEU A 124 -10.23 9.10 0.16
CA LEU A 124 -8.91 8.65 -0.29
C LEU A 124 -8.33 7.77 0.80
N ALA A 125 -7.98 6.53 0.46
CA ALA A 125 -7.48 5.52 1.37
C ALA A 125 -6.08 5.05 0.98
N ALA A 126 -5.29 4.73 2.00
CA ALA A 126 -3.99 4.10 1.87
C ALA A 126 -3.91 2.93 2.86
N LYS A 127 -3.47 1.78 2.37
CA LYS A 127 -3.14 0.60 3.16
C LYS A 127 -1.62 0.57 3.28
N TYR A 128 -1.12 0.58 4.50
CA TYR A 128 0.30 0.60 4.81
C TYR A 128 0.70 -0.78 5.33
N ASP A 129 1.83 -1.31 4.88
CA ASP A 129 2.34 -2.54 5.45
C ASP A 129 2.87 -2.29 6.88
N LEU A 130 3.65 -1.23 7.06
CA LEU A 130 4.12 -0.77 8.37
C LEU A 130 4.23 0.76 8.39
N ILE A 131 3.72 1.38 9.46
CA ILE A 131 4.01 2.76 9.84
C ILE A 131 4.75 2.72 11.18
N ALA A 132 5.91 3.35 11.26
CA ALA A 132 6.69 3.52 12.48
C ALA A 132 6.84 5.01 12.79
N VAL A 133 6.41 5.46 13.96
CA VAL A 133 6.34 6.89 14.33
C VAL A 133 7.07 7.16 15.63
N GLU A 134 7.85 8.24 15.62
CA GLU A 134 8.32 8.94 16.81
C GLU A 134 7.47 10.23 16.96
N PRO A 135 6.65 10.37 18.04
CA PRO A 135 5.84 11.57 18.23
C PRO A 135 6.68 12.85 18.22
N GLY A 136 6.34 13.80 17.33
CA GLY A 136 7.12 15.03 17.12
C GLY A 136 8.44 14.84 16.36
N GLY A 137 8.83 13.61 16.06
CA GLY A 137 10.01 13.22 15.30
C GLY A 137 9.66 12.73 13.89
N ARG A 138 10.29 11.64 13.45
CA ARG A 138 10.08 11.06 12.11
C ARG A 138 8.92 10.06 12.09
N ALA A 139 8.26 9.97 10.94
CA ALA A 139 7.27 8.94 10.63
C ALA A 139 7.73 8.18 9.37
N VAL A 140 8.05 6.90 9.52
CA VAL A 140 8.56 6.06 8.45
C VAL A 140 7.44 5.13 7.99
N ILE A 141 7.13 5.20 6.69
CA ILE A 141 6.29 4.23 6.00
C ILE A 141 7.21 3.20 5.38
N VAL A 142 7.01 1.93 5.70
CA VAL A 142 7.70 0.81 5.04
C VAL A 142 6.69 0.08 4.17
N ASP A 143 7.09 -0.18 2.94
CA ASP A 143 6.31 -0.88 1.93
C ASP A 143 7.16 -2.02 1.37
N TRP A 144 6.74 -3.24 1.68
CA TRP A 144 7.50 -4.46 1.38
C TRP A 144 7.27 -4.83 -0.09
N LYS A 145 8.34 -5.02 -0.87
CA LYS A 145 8.24 -5.40 -2.29
C LYS A 145 8.81 -6.79 -2.55
N THR A 146 8.10 -7.56 -3.38
CA THR A 146 8.55 -8.86 -3.90
C THR A 146 8.93 -8.81 -5.38
N SER A 147 9.00 -7.61 -5.97
CA SER A 147 9.33 -7.43 -7.38
C SER A 147 10.77 -7.84 -7.67
N LYS A 148 10.99 -8.64 -8.72
CA LYS A 148 12.32 -9.14 -9.11
C LYS A 148 13.35 -8.05 -9.44
N ARG A 149 12.90 -6.87 -9.85
CA ARG A 149 13.77 -5.74 -10.19
C ARG A 149 13.39 -4.55 -9.32
N ARG A 150 14.40 -3.95 -8.71
CA ARG A 150 14.25 -2.66 -8.03
C ARG A 150 13.83 -1.61 -9.06
N ALA A 151 12.75 -0.90 -8.75
CA ALA A 151 12.33 0.23 -9.56
C ALA A 151 13.34 1.37 -9.44
N ASP A 152 13.56 2.08 -10.54
CA ASP A 152 14.41 3.26 -10.54
C ASP A 152 13.82 4.39 -9.67
N VAL A 153 14.67 5.13 -8.96
CA VAL A 153 14.24 6.18 -8.02
C VAL A 153 13.45 7.28 -8.73
N SER A 154 13.84 7.66 -9.96
CA SER A 154 13.10 8.66 -10.72
C SER A 154 11.70 8.16 -11.06
N THR A 155 11.53 6.86 -11.34
CA THR A 155 10.22 6.26 -11.61
C THR A 155 9.37 6.23 -10.34
N LEU A 156 9.95 5.79 -9.21
CA LEU A 156 9.23 5.70 -7.94
C LEU A 156 8.66 7.06 -7.50
N ARG A 157 9.42 8.15 -7.66
CA ARG A 157 8.96 9.50 -7.27
C ARG A 157 7.66 9.93 -7.93
N HIS A 158 7.36 9.43 -9.13
CA HIS A 158 6.15 9.78 -9.87
C HIS A 158 5.02 8.76 -9.67
N ARG A 159 5.27 7.62 -9.02
CA ARG A 159 4.20 6.65 -8.71
C ARG A 159 3.24 7.25 -7.69
N LEU A 160 1.95 6.98 -7.88
CA LEU A 160 0.96 7.46 -6.94
C LEU A 160 1.12 6.89 -5.53
N GLN A 161 1.88 5.81 -5.35
CA GLN A 161 2.20 5.29 -4.01
C GLN A 161 3.03 6.29 -3.22
N SER A 162 4.07 6.85 -3.84
CA SER A 162 4.95 7.87 -3.26
C SER A 162 4.23 9.17 -2.94
N ILE A 163 3.03 9.40 -3.51
CA ILE A 163 2.24 10.61 -3.32
C ILE A 163 1.13 10.36 -2.32
N VAL A 164 0.30 9.34 -2.55
CA VAL A 164 -0.91 9.06 -1.78
C VAL A 164 -0.57 8.60 -0.36
N TYR A 165 0.47 7.78 -0.18
CA TYR A 165 0.78 7.25 1.16
C TYR A 165 1.25 8.35 2.10
N PRO A 166 2.27 9.19 1.77
CA PRO A 166 2.64 10.32 2.62
C PRO A 166 1.49 11.30 2.86
N TYR A 167 0.73 11.63 1.80
CA TYR A 167 -0.39 12.57 1.90
C TYR A 167 -1.48 12.09 2.86
N VAL A 168 -1.94 10.84 2.70
CA VAL A 168 -2.98 10.27 3.57
C VAL A 168 -2.48 10.15 5.01
N LEU A 169 -1.20 9.81 5.22
CA LEU A 169 -0.62 9.72 6.56
C LEU A 169 -0.66 11.08 7.28
N VAL A 170 -0.16 12.13 6.62
CA VAL A 170 -0.14 13.50 7.16
C VAL A 170 -1.56 13.96 7.48
N GLU A 171 -2.48 13.87 6.53
CA GLU A 171 -3.85 14.36 6.71
C GLU A 171 -4.64 13.59 7.78
N ALA A 172 -4.39 12.28 7.93
CA ALA A 172 -5.06 11.46 8.95
C ALA A 172 -4.42 11.59 10.34
N SER A 173 -3.14 11.98 10.42
CA SER A 173 -2.33 11.91 11.64
C SER A 173 -2.88 12.69 12.83
N ALA A 174 -3.55 13.82 12.60
CA ALA A 174 -4.11 14.66 13.66
C ALA A 174 -5.11 13.90 14.57
N GLY A 175 -5.77 12.86 14.05
CA GLY A 175 -6.69 12.00 14.79
C GLY A 175 -6.08 10.72 15.36
N LEU A 176 -4.77 10.51 15.21
CA LEU A 176 -4.10 9.28 15.65
C LEU A 176 -3.46 9.47 17.05
N PRO A 177 -3.27 8.38 17.83
CA PRO A 177 -2.78 8.47 19.21
C PRO A 177 -1.41 9.13 19.37
N TRP A 178 -0.57 9.08 18.34
CA TRP A 178 0.76 9.66 18.29
C TRP A 178 0.80 11.10 17.75
N GLY A 179 -0.37 11.69 17.45
CA GLY A 179 -0.53 13.10 17.11
C GLY A 179 -0.18 13.47 15.67
N PRO A 180 -0.25 14.77 15.33
CA PRO A 180 -0.04 15.22 13.96
C PRO A 180 1.41 15.02 13.51
N VAL A 181 1.56 14.59 12.25
CA VAL A 181 2.83 14.47 11.52
C VAL A 181 2.86 15.51 10.39
N ARG A 182 3.97 16.23 10.28
CA ARG A 182 4.23 17.21 9.22
C ARG A 182 4.84 16.54 7.98
N PRO A 183 4.65 17.09 6.78
CA PRO A 183 5.18 16.51 5.55
C PRO A 183 6.68 16.20 5.58
N GLU A 184 7.51 17.10 6.14
CA GLU A 184 8.95 16.94 6.22
C GLU A 184 9.42 15.85 7.21
N GLN A 185 8.51 15.32 8.03
CA GLN A 185 8.77 14.23 8.96
C GLN A 185 8.54 12.86 8.32
N VAL A 186 7.90 12.79 7.14
CA VAL A 186 7.52 11.53 6.51
C VAL A 186 8.65 11.01 5.63
N GLU A 187 9.03 9.76 5.87
CA GLU A 187 9.95 9.00 5.04
C GLU A 187 9.22 7.79 4.43
N MET A 188 9.33 7.61 3.12
CA MET A 188 8.82 6.42 2.42
C MET A 188 9.98 5.49 2.08
N ARG A 189 9.95 4.27 2.62
CA ARG A 189 10.95 3.22 2.36
C ARG A 189 10.32 2.08 1.58
N TYR A 190 10.82 1.89 0.37
CA TYR A 190 10.56 0.70 -0.43
C TYR A 190 11.61 -0.34 -0.07
N TRP A 191 11.18 -1.42 0.59
CA TRP A 191 12.03 -2.54 0.99
C TRP A 191 12.08 -3.59 -0.12
#